data_AF-A0A225UQM8-F1
#
_entry.id   AF-A0A225UQM8-F1
#
_cell.length_a   1.000
_cell.length_b   1.000
_cell.length_c   1.000
_cell.angle_alpha   90.00
_cell.angle_beta   90.00
_cell.angle_gamma   90.00
#
_symmetry.space_group_name_H-M   'P 1'
#
loop_
_entity.id
_entity.type
_entity.pdbx_description
1 polymer ?
#
loop_
_entity_poly.entity_id
_entity_poly.type
_entity_poly.pdbx_seq_one_letter_code
_entity_poly.pdbx_strand_id
1 'polypeptide(L)'
;RVDEKTQNKLLVTWVGPFVVTKCNVHSFTIKHLVTGVESLVHASRLKFYADNDLEVTEELREHVAAQGIVLKVEAILEHRWNDDMKDYELRISWEGLESIEDSWEPLRAMHTET
;
A
#
# COMPACT_ATOMS: atom_id res chain seq x y z
N ARG A 1 -1.43 1.84 -37.95
CA ARG A 1 -2.18 2.04 -36.69
C ARG A 1 -1.68 0.95 -35.76
N VAL A 2 -0.89 1.33 -34.76
CA VAL A 2 -0.20 0.41 -33.85
C VAL A 2 -1.04 0.29 -32.59
N ASP A 3 -1.09 -0.93 -32.09
CA ASP A 3 -2.03 -1.45 -31.11
C ASP A 3 -2.16 -0.59 -29.84
N GLU A 4 -3.40 -0.51 -29.39
CA GLU A 4 -3.83 0.04 -28.11
C GLU A 4 -3.18 -0.79 -26.98
N LYS A 5 -2.16 -0.21 -26.32
CA LYS A 5 -1.51 -0.85 -25.18
C LYS A 5 -2.39 -0.70 -23.94
N THR A 6 -3.27 -1.68 -23.73
CA THR A 6 -4.08 -1.82 -22.52
C THR A 6 -3.29 -2.34 -21.32
N GLN A 7 -2.09 -1.81 -21.07
CA GLN A 7 -1.38 -1.99 -19.80
C GLN A 7 -0.52 -0.75 -19.54
N ASN A 8 -0.87 0.00 -18.49
CA ASN A 8 -0.03 1.08 -17.98
C ASN A 8 1.32 0.50 -17.54
N LYS A 9 2.34 0.66 -18.38
CA LYS A 9 3.66 0.04 -18.22
C LYS A 9 4.49 0.59 -17.04
N LEU A 10 3.91 1.38 -16.13
CA LEU A 10 4.55 1.92 -14.93
C LEU A 10 3.50 2.27 -13.85
N LEU A 11 2.79 1.28 -13.30
CA LEU A 11 2.16 1.49 -12.00
C LEU A 11 3.26 1.41 -10.94
N VAL A 12 3.68 2.58 -10.43
CA VAL A 12 4.63 2.69 -9.32
C VAL A 12 3.82 2.97 -8.06
N THR A 13 3.58 1.92 -7.27
CA THR A 13 3.02 2.04 -5.93
C THR A 13 4.16 2.36 -4.97
N TRP A 14 4.14 3.56 -4.38
CA TRP A 14 5.08 3.93 -3.33
C TRP A 14 4.66 3.26 -2.02
N VAL A 15 5.62 2.66 -1.32
CA VAL A 15 5.44 2.03 -0.01
C VAL A 15 6.37 2.71 1.00
N GLY A 16 6.00 2.71 2.27
CA GLY A 16 6.72 3.35 3.38
C GLY A 16 5.80 4.11 4.35
N PRO A 17 6.34 4.80 5.35
CA PRO A 17 7.72 5.30 5.44
C PRO A 17 8.81 4.28 5.75
N PHE A 18 10.02 4.56 5.24
CA PHE A 18 11.26 3.88 5.56
C PHE A 18 12.24 4.90 6.17
N VAL A 19 13.14 4.44 7.04
CA VAL A 19 14.20 5.28 7.61
C VAL A 19 15.50 5.04 6.84
N VAL A 20 16.11 6.11 6.32
CA VAL A 20 17.46 6.03 5.77
C VAL A 20 18.45 5.90 6.92
N THR A 21 19.17 4.77 6.98
CA THR A 21 20.17 4.51 8.03
C THR A 21 21.59 4.85 7.58
N LYS A 22 21.89 4.79 6.27
CA LYS A 22 23.21 5.12 5.71
C LYS A 22 23.11 5.72 4.32
N CYS A 23 23.98 6.69 4.04
CA CYS A 23 24.19 7.28 2.72
C CYS A 23 25.50 6.74 2.13
N ASN A 24 25.43 5.85 1.14
CA ASN A 24 26.59 5.32 0.42
C ASN A 24 26.84 6.15 -0.85
N VAL A 25 27.97 5.92 -1.52
CA VAL A 25 28.41 6.71 -2.68
C VAL A 25 27.37 6.75 -3.83
N HIS A 26 26.65 5.64 -4.06
CA HIS A 26 25.67 5.53 -5.15
C HIS A 26 24.31 4.95 -4.72
N SER A 27 24.05 4.84 -3.42
CA SER A 27 22.86 4.16 -2.89
C SER A 27 22.59 4.56 -1.45
N PHE A 28 21.39 4.28 -0.97
CA PHE A 28 21.01 4.46 0.43
C PHE A 28 20.66 3.11 1.05
N THR A 29 21.06 2.92 2.30
CA THR A 29 20.50 1.83 3.13
C THR A 29 19.25 2.36 3.80
N ILE A 30 18.13 1.69 3.56
CA ILE A 30 16.85 1.98 4.20
C ILE A 30 16.47 0.85 5.15
N LYS A 31 15.77 1.19 6.22
CA LYS A 31 15.26 0.25 7.21
C LYS A 31 13.74 0.32 7.24
N HIS A 32 13.10 -0.84 7.15
CA HIS A 32 11.66 -0.98 7.33
C HIS A 32 11.28 -0.73 8.80
N LEU A 33 10.27 0.10 9.06
CA LEU A 33 9.91 0.52 10.42
C LEU A 33 9.42 -0.63 11.31
N VAL A 34 8.69 -1.59 10.73
CA VAL A 34 8.13 -2.74 11.45
C VAL A 34 9.12 -3.89 11.57
N THR A 35 9.51 -4.49 10.44
CA THR A 35 10.38 -5.66 10.41
C THR A 35 11.83 -5.36 10.78
N GLY A 36 12.26 -4.09 10.70
CA GLY A 36 13.65 -3.69 10.94
C GLY A 36 14.63 -4.16 9.87
N VAL A 37 14.16 -4.80 8.80
CA VAL A 37 15.00 -5.29 7.69
C VAL A 37 15.62 -4.11 6.97
N GLU A 38 16.93 -4.21 6.71
CA GLU A 38 17.66 -3.23 5.91
C GLU A 38 17.76 -3.66 4.44
N SER A 39 17.57 -2.71 3.54
CA SER A 39 17.68 -2.90 2.09
C SER A 39 18.49 -1.77 1.46
N LEU A 40 19.22 -2.07 0.39
CA LEU A 40 19.98 -1.08 -0.36
C LEU A 40 19.20 -0.64 -1.60
N VAL A 41 18.95 0.66 -1.73
CA VAL A 41 18.15 1.24 -2.81
C VAL A 41 18.85 2.39 -3.50
N HIS A 42 18.57 2.58 -4.78
CA HIS A 42 19.03 3.75 -5.53
C HIS A 42 18.20 4.98 -5.18
N ALA A 43 18.80 6.17 -5.28
CA ALA A 43 18.13 7.45 -4.98
C ALA A 43 16.81 7.65 -5.74
N SER A 44 16.73 7.17 -6.99
CA SER A 44 15.52 7.25 -7.82
C SER A 44 14.34 6.43 -7.33
N ARG A 45 14.55 5.52 -6.36
CA ARG A 45 13.51 4.72 -5.69
C ARG A 45 13.08 5.33 -4.36
N LEU A 46 13.53 6.54 -4.03
CA LEU A 46 13.17 7.26 -2.82
C LEU A 46 12.39 8.52 -3.16
N LYS A 47 11.38 8.81 -2.34
CA LYS A 47 10.72 10.11 -2.29
C LYS A 47 10.96 10.70 -0.92
N PHE A 48 11.45 11.93 -0.87
CA PHE A 48 11.71 12.60 0.40
C PHE A 48 10.39 12.83 1.13
N TYR A 49 10.33 12.37 2.38
CA TYR A 49 9.25 12.61 3.31
C TYR A 49 9.88 13.26 4.54
N ALA A 50 9.67 14.56 4.71
CA ALA A 50 10.17 15.31 5.85
C ALA A 50 9.02 15.57 6.80
N ASP A 51 9.02 14.81 7.88
CA ASP A 51 8.42 15.25 9.12
C ASP A 51 9.47 14.99 10.20
N ASN A 52 10.15 16.07 10.63
CA ASN A 52 11.19 16.00 11.67
C ASN A 52 10.60 15.60 13.03
N ASP A 53 9.27 15.71 13.16
CA ASP A 53 8.51 15.34 14.34
C ASP A 53 7.68 14.07 14.09
N LEU A 54 8.04 13.26 13.07
CA LEU A 54 7.37 12.00 12.81
C LEU A 54 7.60 11.03 13.97
N GLU A 55 6.69 11.07 14.93
CA GLU A 55 6.58 10.05 15.94
C GLU A 55 6.26 8.73 15.24
N VAL A 56 7.14 7.75 15.36
CA VAL A 56 6.86 6.38 14.92
C VAL A 56 5.89 5.77 15.93
N THR A 57 4.65 6.21 15.87
CA THR A 57 3.54 5.73 16.68
C THR A 57 3.17 4.30 16.27
N GLU A 58 2.43 3.60 17.13
CA GLU A 58 1.94 2.26 16.82
C GLU A 58 0.98 2.29 15.61
N GLU A 59 0.13 3.31 15.51
CA GLU A 59 -0.75 3.54 14.36
C GLU A 59 0.04 3.65 13.04
N LEU A 60 1.18 4.38 13.04
CA LEU A 60 2.03 4.47 11.86
C LEU A 60 2.66 3.11 11.51
N ARG A 61 3.04 2.32 12.52
CA ARG A 61 3.61 0.98 12.33
C ARG A 61 2.58 0.01 11.78
N GLU A 62 1.35 0.03 12.30
CA GLU A 62 0.23 -0.77 11.81
C GLU A 62 -0.09 -0.41 10.35
N HIS A 63 -0.16 0.88 10.03
CA HIS A 63 -0.37 1.34 8.66
C HIS A 63 0.74 0.86 7.71
N VAL A 64 2.02 1.00 8.10
CA VAL A 64 3.16 0.52 7.30
C VAL A 64 3.18 -1.01 7.20
N ALA A 65 2.79 -1.72 8.26
CA ALA A 65 2.68 -3.17 8.23
C ALA A 65 1.62 -3.64 7.23
N ALA A 66 0.48 -2.93 7.16
CA ALA A 66 -0.60 -3.24 6.23
C ALA A 66 -0.25 -2.93 4.76
N GLN A 67 0.72 -2.05 4.49
CA GLN A 67 1.12 -1.72 3.13
C GLN A 67 1.81 -2.89 2.41
N GLY A 68 1.27 -3.25 1.25
CA GLY A 68 1.82 -4.33 0.43
C GLY A 68 1.44 -5.73 0.93
N ILE A 69 0.62 -5.85 1.98
CA ILE A 69 -0.04 -7.11 2.31
C ILE A 69 -1.21 -7.29 1.33
N VAL A 70 -1.13 -8.33 0.52
CA VAL A 70 -2.26 -8.81 -0.27
C VAL A 70 -3.07 -9.72 0.65
N LEU A 71 -4.21 -9.22 1.11
CA LEU A 71 -5.16 -10.01 1.90
C LEU A 71 -6.06 -10.82 0.96
N LYS A 72 -6.28 -12.08 1.29
CA LYS A 72 -7.20 -12.93 0.54
C LYS A 72 -8.63 -12.62 0.98
N VAL A 73 -9.53 -12.44 0.02
CA VAL A 73 -10.96 -12.27 0.27
C VAL A 73 -11.54 -13.59 0.76
N GLU A 74 -12.21 -13.57 1.92
CA GLU A 74 -13.03 -14.69 2.38
C GLU A 74 -14.44 -14.60 1.80
N ALA A 75 -15.07 -13.43 1.90
CA ALA A 75 -16.42 -13.21 1.39
C ALA A 75 -16.67 -11.73 1.04
N ILE A 76 -17.59 -11.51 0.10
CA ILE A 76 -18.21 -10.19 -0.14
C ILE A 76 -19.53 -10.20 0.62
N LEU A 77 -19.66 -9.35 1.62
CA LEU A 77 -20.82 -9.34 2.51
C LEU A 77 -21.95 -8.45 1.98
N GLU A 78 -21.59 -7.25 1.51
CA GLU A 78 -22.53 -6.21 1.10
C GLU A 78 -21.95 -5.36 -0.04
N HIS A 79 -22.81 -4.56 -0.68
CA HIS A 79 -22.40 -3.52 -1.61
C HIS A 79 -23.19 -2.24 -1.37
N ARG A 80 -22.59 -1.08 -1.66
CA ARG A 80 -23.27 0.22 -1.56
C ARG A 80 -22.78 1.19 -2.63
N TRP A 81 -23.62 2.14 -3.01
CA TRP A 81 -23.20 3.31 -3.77
C TRP A 81 -22.57 4.33 -2.81
N ASN A 82 -21.34 4.74 -3.08
CA ASN A 82 -20.69 5.84 -2.37
C ASN A 82 -20.81 7.12 -3.22
N ASP A 83 -21.64 8.07 -2.75
CA ASP A 83 -21.91 9.30 -3.49
C ASP A 83 -20.71 10.27 -3.52
N ASP A 84 -19.80 10.18 -2.55
CA ASP A 84 -18.58 11.00 -2.51
C ASP A 84 -17.57 10.52 -3.55
N MET A 85 -17.42 9.20 -3.68
CA MET A 85 -16.53 8.58 -4.67
C MET A 85 -17.16 8.45 -6.07
N LYS A 86 -18.48 8.63 -6.17
CA LYS A 86 -19.28 8.37 -7.39
C LYS A 86 -19.01 6.97 -7.95
N ASP A 87 -18.90 5.98 -7.07
CA ASP A 87 -18.59 4.59 -7.41
C ASP A 87 -19.24 3.62 -6.40
N TYR A 88 -19.25 2.32 -6.73
CA TYR A 88 -19.67 1.27 -5.81
C TYR A 88 -18.51 0.85 -4.89
N GLU A 89 -18.84 0.57 -3.63
CA GLU A 89 -17.96 -0.09 -2.68
C GLU A 89 -18.54 -1.45 -2.30
N LEU A 90 -17.66 -2.40 -2.02
CA LEU A 90 -17.98 -3.73 -1.52
C LEU A 90 -17.50 -3.85 -0.08
N ARG A 91 -18.31 -4.42 0.80
CA ARG A 91 -17.87 -4.78 2.14
C ARG A 91 -17.20 -6.14 2.08
N ILE A 92 -15.89 -6.17 2.32
CA ILE A 92 -15.05 -7.34 2.19
C ILE A 92 -14.76 -7.91 3.58
N SER A 93 -14.94 -9.22 3.72
CA SER A 93 -14.39 -9.99 4.82
C SER A 93 -13.09 -10.66 4.39
N TRP A 94 -12.07 -10.60 5.24
CA TRP A 94 -10.71 -11.01 4.93
C TRP A 94 -10.37 -12.36 5.56
N GLU A 95 -9.80 -13.27 4.77
CA GLU A 95 -9.47 -14.62 5.22
C GLU A 95 -8.47 -14.58 6.37
N GLY A 96 -8.88 -15.13 7.51
CA GLY A 96 -8.06 -15.22 8.71
C GLY A 96 -8.07 -13.98 9.60
N LEU A 97 -8.90 -12.97 9.29
CA LEU A 97 -9.14 -11.82 10.17
C LEU A 97 -10.52 -11.92 10.84
N GLU A 98 -10.69 -11.21 11.95
CA GLU A 98 -11.98 -11.12 12.64
C GLU A 98 -12.93 -10.17 11.90
N SER A 99 -14.25 -10.32 12.07
CA SER A 99 -15.26 -9.49 11.39
C SER A 99 -15.19 -8.00 11.71
N ILE A 100 -14.46 -7.60 12.75
CA ILE A 100 -14.20 -6.18 13.06
C ILE A 100 -13.25 -5.56 12.03
N GLU A 101 -12.44 -6.37 11.36
CA GLU A 101 -11.50 -5.98 10.31
C GLU A 101 -12.16 -5.94 8.92
N ASP A 102 -13.47 -6.22 8.81
CA ASP A 102 -14.20 -6.06 7.54
C ASP A 102 -14.11 -4.61 7.07
N SER A 103 -13.72 -4.39 5.80
CA SER A 103 -13.53 -3.06 5.24
C SER A 103 -14.40 -2.82 4.00
N TRP A 104 -14.70 -1.54 3.72
CA TRP A 104 -15.37 -1.12 2.50
C TRP A 104 -14.32 -0.80 1.44
N GLU A 105 -14.21 -1.67 0.43
CA GLU A 105 -13.24 -1.53 -0.65
C GLU A 105 -13.92 -1.03 -1.93
N PRO A 106 -13.31 -0.08 -2.67
CA PRO A 106 -13.83 0.37 -3.95
C PRO A 106 -13.90 -0.79 -4.95
N LEU A 107 -15.01 -0.94 -5.66
CA LEU A 107 -15.23 -2.02 -6.65
C LEU A 107 -14.09 -2.09 -7.67
N ARG A 108 -13.61 -0.92 -8.12
CA ARG A 108 -12.48 -0.80 -9.05
C ARG A 108 -11.17 -1.39 -8.53
N ALA A 109 -10.94 -1.36 -7.22
CA ALA A 109 -9.73 -1.91 -6.60
C ALA A 109 -9.78 -3.45 -6.62
N MET A 110 -10.98 -4.01 -6.37
CA MET A 110 -11.23 -5.45 -6.35
C MET A 110 -11.25 -6.09 -7.76
N HIS A 111 -11.52 -5.32 -8.81
CA HIS A 111 -11.59 -5.83 -10.19
C HIS A 111 -10.21 -6.11 -10.81
N THR A 112 -9.12 -5.58 -10.26
CA THR A 112 -7.81 -5.55 -10.95
C THR A 112 -6.95 -6.82 -10.87
N GLU A 113 -7.46 -7.94 -10.34
CA GLU A 113 -6.70 -9.19 -10.21
C GLU A 113 -7.14 -10.30 -11.19
N THR A 114 -6.92 -10.08 -12.48
CA THR A 114 -6.90 -11.17 -13.49
C THR A 114 -5.66 -11.08 -14.35
#